data_AF-A0A943BB54-F1
#
_entry.id   AF-A0A943BB54-F1
#
_cell.length_a   1.000
_cell.length_b   1.000
_cell.length_c   1.000
_cell.angle_alpha   90.00
_cell.angle_beta   90.00
_cell.angle_gamma   90.00
#
_symmetry.space_group_name_H-M   'P 1'
#
loop_
_entity.id
_entity.type
_entity.pdbx_description
1 polymer ?
#
loop_
_entity_poly.entity_id
_entity_poly.type
_entity_poly.pdbx_seq_one_letter_code
_entity_poly.pdbx_strand_id
1 'polypeptide(L)'
;MKKQKNGFINFICSLIPGAGPMNMGLEKQGLSIMTLFWGVIAIGVLLHMEWIILALPVIWCYSFFHTHNLKNMSEEQFAQEEDRWLFRLDYLIDNHKELFQKYRMWIAGALIVAGICVLVQELIDLFWYIIPDFLYDTVYHTTGLLSAFVTGGVLIAIGIVMLQKKQHSDSN
;
A
#
# COMPACT_ATOMS: atom_id res chain seq x y z
N MET A 1 -8.45 -21.25 21.17
CA MET A 1 -9.19 -20.50 22.21
C MET A 1 -8.71 -19.06 22.20
N LYS A 2 -9.63 -18.10 22.09
CA LYS A 2 -9.31 -16.68 22.09
C LYS A 2 -8.85 -16.26 23.49
N LYS A 3 -7.64 -15.71 23.62
CA LYS A 3 -7.07 -15.32 24.92
C LYS A 3 -6.03 -14.22 24.74
N GLN A 4 -6.06 -13.22 25.61
CA GLN A 4 -4.97 -12.26 25.71
C GLN A 4 -3.70 -12.99 26.18
N LYS A 5 -2.60 -12.80 25.44
CA LYS A 5 -1.31 -13.46 25.69
C LYS A 5 -0.28 -12.50 26.28
N ASN A 6 0.83 -13.05 26.76
CA ASN A 6 1.93 -12.32 27.39
C ASN A 6 2.37 -11.11 26.57
N GLY A 7 2.56 -9.97 27.25
CA GLY A 7 2.86 -8.69 26.60
C GLY A 7 4.12 -8.70 25.73
N PHE A 8 5.18 -9.41 26.15
CA PHE A 8 6.43 -9.49 25.38
C PHE A 8 6.29 -10.26 24.06
N ILE A 9 5.66 -11.45 24.09
CA ILE A 9 5.41 -12.23 22.86
C ILE A 9 4.48 -11.42 21.94
N ASN A 10 3.46 -10.78 22.50
CA ASN A 10 2.55 -9.96 21.73
C ASN A 10 3.25 -8.77 21.06
N PHE A 11 4.19 -8.14 21.75
CA PHE A 11 5.04 -7.09 21.18
C PHE A 11 5.86 -7.62 20.00
N ILE A 12 6.54 -8.76 20.14
CA ILE A 12 7.29 -9.37 19.01
C ILE A 12 6.35 -9.67 17.84
N CYS A 13 5.19 -10.30 18.11
CA CYS A 13 4.19 -10.58 17.08
C CYS A 13 3.66 -9.30 16.40
N SER A 14 3.57 -8.18 17.12
CA SER A 14 3.09 -6.91 16.54
C SER A 14 4.04 -6.30 15.50
N LEU A 15 5.33 -6.69 15.51
CA LEU A 15 6.32 -6.23 14.53
C LEU A 15 6.10 -6.88 13.14
N ILE A 16 5.43 -8.03 13.10
CA ILE A 16 5.05 -8.72 11.86
C ILE A 16 3.59 -8.36 11.56
N PRO A 17 3.30 -7.72 10.40
CA PRO A 17 1.94 -7.34 10.03
C PRO A 17 0.96 -8.52 10.17
N GLY A 18 -0.11 -8.34 10.93
CA GLY A 18 -1.16 -9.33 11.16
C GLY A 18 -0.85 -10.48 12.13
N ALA A 19 0.41 -10.70 12.54
CA ALA A 19 0.74 -11.79 13.45
C ALA A 19 0.28 -11.54 14.89
N GLY A 20 0.17 -10.28 15.31
CA GLY A 20 -0.36 -9.88 16.61
C GLY A 20 -1.79 -10.39 16.90
N PRO A 21 -2.80 -10.03 16.07
CA PRO A 21 -4.16 -10.55 16.20
C PRO A 21 -4.22 -12.08 16.15
N MET A 22 -3.48 -12.71 15.23
CA MET A 22 -3.40 -14.18 15.15
C MET A 22 -2.89 -14.79 16.46
N ASN A 23 -1.89 -14.16 17.07
CA ASN A 23 -1.35 -14.64 18.34
C ASN A 23 -2.42 -14.63 19.44
N MET A 24 -3.40 -13.74 19.42
CA MET A 24 -4.50 -13.72 20.39
C MET A 24 -5.72 -14.59 20.00
N GLY A 25 -5.64 -15.27 18.85
CA GLY A 25 -6.71 -16.11 18.30
C GLY A 25 -7.72 -15.37 17.42
N LEU A 26 -7.38 -14.17 16.92
CA LEU A 26 -8.14 -13.42 15.92
C LEU A 26 -7.51 -13.64 14.54
N GLU A 27 -7.75 -14.82 13.96
CA GLU A 27 -7.10 -15.29 12.73
C GLU A 27 -7.55 -14.50 11.51
N LYS A 28 -8.85 -14.22 11.35
CA LYS A 28 -9.37 -13.47 10.20
C LYS A 28 -8.90 -12.03 10.21
N GLN A 29 -8.85 -11.38 11.38
CA GLN A 29 -8.30 -10.03 11.48
C GLN A 29 -6.81 -10.01 11.10
N GLY A 30 -6.03 -10.96 11.63
CA GLY A 30 -4.61 -11.06 11.31
C GLY A 30 -4.35 -11.37 9.83
N LEU A 31 -5.11 -12.31 9.26
CA LEU A 31 -4.99 -12.68 7.85
C LEU A 31 -5.38 -11.53 6.93
N SER A 32 -6.43 -10.77 7.28
CA SER A 32 -6.81 -9.54 6.55
C SER A 32 -5.63 -8.59 6.39
N ILE A 33 -4.90 -8.33 7.49
CA ILE A 33 -3.75 -7.42 7.50
C ILE A 33 -2.57 -8.04 6.72
N MET A 34 -2.28 -9.33 6.92
CA MET A 34 -1.21 -10.03 6.20
C MET A 34 -1.45 -10.00 4.69
N THR A 35 -2.66 -10.34 4.25
CA THR A 35 -3.05 -10.31 2.84
C THR A 35 -2.93 -8.91 2.26
N LEU A 36 -3.33 -7.86 2.99
CA LEU A 36 -3.15 -6.49 2.52
C LEU A 36 -1.67 -6.10 2.40
N PHE A 37 -0.87 -6.39 3.43
CA PHE A 37 0.56 -6.05 3.45
C PHE A 37 1.33 -6.73 2.32
N TRP A 38 1.19 -8.05 2.18
CA TRP A 38 1.85 -8.81 1.12
C TRP A 38 1.23 -8.57 -0.25
N GLY A 39 -0.08 -8.29 -0.32
CA GLY A 39 -0.76 -7.93 -1.57
C GLY A 39 -0.22 -6.64 -2.17
N VAL A 40 0.06 -5.62 -1.35
CA VAL A 40 0.70 -4.37 -1.81
C VAL A 40 2.10 -4.64 -2.35
N ILE A 41 2.91 -5.46 -1.66
CA ILE A 41 4.24 -5.86 -2.14
C ILE A 41 4.12 -6.60 -3.47
N ALA A 42 3.25 -7.60 -3.56
CA ALA A 42 3.07 -8.40 -4.77
C ALA A 42 2.65 -7.55 -5.96
N ILE A 43 1.67 -6.65 -5.79
CA ILE A 43 1.24 -5.73 -6.85
C ILE A 43 2.37 -4.78 -7.24
N GLY A 44 3.09 -4.21 -6.27
CA GLY A 44 4.19 -3.30 -6.52
C GLY A 44 5.32 -3.94 -7.32
N VAL A 45 5.69 -5.17 -6.98
CA VAL A 45 6.73 -5.94 -7.69
C VAL A 45 6.24 -6.38 -9.07
N LEU A 46 5.05 -6.98 -9.17
CA LEU A 46 4.55 -7.54 -10.43
C LEU A 46 4.22 -6.48 -11.49
N LEU A 47 3.82 -5.28 -11.07
CA LEU A 47 3.46 -4.18 -11.96
C LEU A 47 4.55 -3.11 -12.05
N HIS A 48 5.73 -3.33 -11.44
CA HIS A 48 6.81 -2.36 -11.34
C HIS A 48 6.36 -0.99 -10.80
N MET A 49 5.38 -1.01 -9.89
CA MET A 49 4.80 0.19 -9.27
C MET A 49 5.47 0.47 -7.92
N GLU A 50 6.73 0.91 -7.94
CA GLU A 50 7.54 1.11 -6.73
C GLU A 50 6.89 2.08 -5.72
N TRP A 51 6.18 3.09 -6.21
CA TRP A 51 5.52 4.10 -5.37
C TRP A 51 4.45 3.51 -4.43
N ILE A 52 3.88 2.35 -4.74
CA ILE A 52 2.86 1.71 -3.89
C ILE A 52 3.45 1.21 -2.57
N ILE A 53 4.76 0.97 -2.52
CA ILE A 53 5.50 0.55 -1.32
C ILE A 53 5.39 1.58 -0.20
N LEU A 54 5.12 2.86 -0.54
CA LEU A 54 4.86 3.93 0.44
C LEU A 54 3.62 3.66 1.31
N ALA A 55 2.72 2.75 0.91
CA ALA A 55 1.61 2.32 1.74
C ALA A 55 2.02 1.34 2.86
N LEU A 56 3.15 0.63 2.73
CA LEU A 56 3.56 -0.41 3.68
C LEU A 56 3.81 0.14 5.10
N PRO A 57 4.48 1.29 5.31
CA PRO A 57 4.63 1.86 6.65
C PRO A 57 3.28 2.18 7.31
N VAL A 58 2.30 2.64 6.51
CA VAL A 58 0.95 2.96 7.01
C VAL A 58 0.23 1.68 7.45
N ILE A 59 0.27 0.63 6.62
CA ILE A 59 -0.33 -0.68 6.94
C ILE A 59 0.36 -1.32 8.15
N TRP A 60 1.69 -1.22 8.22
CA TRP A 60 2.47 -1.72 9.34
C TRP A 60 2.11 -1.00 10.64
N CYS A 61 2.07 0.34 10.65
CA CYS A 61 1.64 1.13 11.80
C CYS A 61 0.24 0.75 12.24
N TYR A 62 -0.70 0.64 11.31
CA TYR A 62 -2.06 0.17 11.60
C TYR A 62 -2.04 -1.21 12.29
N SER A 63 -1.32 -2.18 11.74
CA SER A 63 -1.17 -3.51 12.33
C SER A 63 -0.58 -3.48 13.75
N PHE A 64 0.47 -2.69 13.93
CA PHE A 64 1.16 -2.54 15.19
C PHE A 64 0.22 -1.97 16.26
N PHE A 65 -0.44 -0.84 15.97
CA PHE A 65 -1.37 -0.21 16.91
C PHE A 65 -2.62 -1.05 17.13
N HIS A 66 -3.14 -1.73 16.11
CA HIS A 66 -4.28 -2.65 16.25
C HIS A 66 -3.98 -3.78 17.24
N THR A 67 -2.79 -4.38 17.12
CA THR A 67 -2.32 -5.41 18.06
C THR A 67 -2.24 -4.90 19.50
N HIS A 68 -1.73 -3.69 19.70
CA HIS A 68 -1.62 -3.10 21.04
C HIS A 68 -2.98 -2.69 21.60
N ASN A 69 -3.88 -2.22 20.75
CA ASN A 69 -5.25 -1.92 21.13
C ASN A 69 -5.98 -3.17 21.64
N LEU A 70 -5.92 -4.29 20.89
CA LEU A 70 -6.49 -5.57 21.30
C LEU A 70 -5.94 -6.08 22.63
N LYS A 71 -4.63 -5.88 22.88
CA LYS A 71 -3.99 -6.26 24.15
C LYS A 71 -4.43 -5.37 25.32
N ASN A 72 -4.74 -4.10 25.06
CA ASN A 72 -5.09 -3.13 26.09
C ASN A 72 -6.59 -3.09 26.42
N MET A 73 -7.43 -3.80 25.66
CA MET A 73 -8.85 -4.01 25.99
C MET A 73 -9.00 -4.75 27.33
N SER A 74 -10.13 -4.54 28.02
CA SER A 74 -10.50 -5.39 29.16
C SER A 74 -10.80 -6.82 28.69
N GLU A 75 -10.71 -7.79 29.59
CA GLU A 75 -11.01 -9.20 29.24
C GLU A 75 -12.44 -9.37 28.71
N GLU A 76 -13.40 -8.63 29.25
CA GLU A 76 -14.80 -8.63 28.79
C GLU A 76 -14.93 -8.08 27.37
N GLN A 77 -14.30 -6.92 27.09
CA GLN A 77 -14.28 -6.31 25.75
C GLN A 77 -13.60 -7.24 24.75
N PHE A 78 -12.47 -7.83 25.13
CA PHE A 78 -11.74 -8.73 24.27
C PHE A 78 -12.51 -10.04 24.03
N ALA A 79 -13.26 -10.55 25.02
CA ALA A 79 -14.11 -11.73 24.82
C ALA A 79 -15.26 -11.46 23.85
N GLN A 80 -15.81 -10.24 23.85
CA GLN A 80 -16.89 -9.82 22.95
C GLN A 80 -16.42 -9.49 21.53
N GLU A 81 -15.14 -9.15 21.35
CA GLU A 81 -14.62 -8.83 20.03
C GLU A 81 -14.76 -10.05 19.08
N GLU A 82 -15.26 -9.85 17.87
CA GLU A 82 -15.48 -10.95 16.93
C GLU A 82 -14.29 -11.12 15.98
N ASP A 83 -13.92 -12.38 15.69
CA ASP A 83 -12.97 -12.67 14.61
C ASP A 83 -13.68 -12.58 13.26
N ARG A 84 -13.85 -11.32 12.81
CA ARG A 84 -14.35 -10.95 11.50
C ARG A 84 -13.22 -10.46 10.61
N TRP A 85 -13.44 -10.49 9.30
CA TRP A 85 -12.53 -9.86 8.35
C TRP A 85 -12.53 -8.33 8.58
N LEU A 86 -11.36 -7.70 8.60
CA LEU A 86 -11.25 -6.24 8.80
C LEU A 86 -11.71 -5.47 7.56
N PHE A 87 -11.52 -6.08 6.40
CA PHE A 87 -12.09 -5.63 5.14
C PHE A 87 -13.32 -6.48 4.83
N ARG A 88 -14.17 -6.01 3.92
CA ARG A 88 -15.31 -6.77 3.36
C ARG A 88 -14.86 -7.96 2.47
N LEU A 89 -13.80 -8.65 2.89
CA LEU A 89 -13.23 -9.84 2.25
C LEU A 89 -14.23 -10.98 2.25
N ASP A 90 -15.03 -11.10 3.30
CA ASP A 90 -16.21 -11.97 3.35
C ASP A 90 -17.13 -11.73 2.15
N TYR A 91 -17.57 -10.50 1.94
CA TYR A 91 -18.43 -10.14 0.81
C TYR A 91 -17.74 -10.39 -0.53
N LEU A 92 -16.44 -10.09 -0.65
CA LEU A 92 -15.69 -10.34 -1.88
C LEU A 92 -15.59 -11.83 -2.20
N ILE A 93 -15.35 -12.68 -1.19
CA ILE A 93 -15.21 -14.13 -1.34
C ILE A 93 -16.58 -14.76 -1.62
N ASP A 94 -17.60 -14.40 -0.84
CA ASP A 94 -18.94 -14.97 -0.94
C ASP A 94 -19.61 -14.58 -2.27
N ASN A 95 -19.45 -13.32 -2.71
CA ASN A 95 -20.00 -12.82 -3.97
C ASN A 95 -18.99 -12.83 -5.13
N HIS A 96 -17.89 -13.57 -5.05
CA HIS A 96 -16.82 -13.52 -6.07
C HIS A 96 -17.33 -13.72 -7.50
N LYS A 97 -18.28 -14.63 -7.74
CA LYS A 97 -18.85 -14.88 -9.08
C LYS A 97 -19.66 -13.70 -9.59
N GLU A 98 -20.50 -13.13 -8.73
CA GLU A 98 -21.37 -12.00 -9.06
C GLU A 98 -20.53 -10.74 -9.31
N LEU A 99 -19.56 -10.46 -8.44
CA LEU A 99 -18.61 -9.36 -8.59
C LEU A 99 -17.77 -9.52 -9.85
N PHE A 100 -17.27 -10.73 -10.10
CA PHE A 100 -16.52 -11.02 -11.30
C PHE A 100 -17.37 -10.77 -12.55
N GLN A 101 -18.61 -11.24 -12.61
CA GLN A 101 -19.51 -10.97 -13.74
C GLN A 101 -19.80 -9.48 -13.91
N LYS A 102 -20.09 -8.78 -12.80
CA LYS A 102 -20.41 -7.34 -12.81
C LYS A 102 -19.23 -6.49 -13.28
N TYR A 103 -18.01 -6.81 -12.85
CA TYR A 103 -16.82 -6.02 -13.13
C TYR A 103 -15.89 -6.64 -14.18
N ARG A 104 -16.27 -7.74 -14.83
CA ARG A 104 -15.41 -8.50 -15.76
C ARG A 104 -14.74 -7.61 -16.81
N MET A 105 -15.50 -6.71 -17.44
CA MET A 105 -14.96 -5.83 -18.48
C MET A 105 -13.91 -4.87 -17.93
N TRP A 106 -14.15 -4.29 -16.76
CA TRP A 106 -13.19 -3.40 -16.10
C TRP A 106 -11.94 -4.15 -15.63
N ILE A 107 -12.11 -5.33 -15.03
CA ILE A 107 -11.01 -6.19 -14.60
C ILE A 107 -10.17 -6.61 -15.81
N ALA A 108 -10.81 -7.06 -16.89
CA ALA A 108 -10.12 -7.45 -18.12
C ALA A 108 -9.38 -6.25 -18.76
N GLY A 109 -10.02 -5.09 -18.85
CA GLY A 109 -9.39 -3.87 -19.35
C GLY A 109 -8.19 -3.45 -18.50
N ALA A 110 -8.33 -3.46 -17.18
CA ALA A 110 -7.24 -3.15 -16.25
C ALA A 110 -6.07 -4.14 -16.40
N LEU A 111 -6.34 -5.45 -16.52
CA LEU A 111 -5.32 -6.48 -16.74
C LEU A 111 -4.60 -6.30 -18.08
N ILE A 112 -5.32 -5.97 -19.16
CA ILE A 112 -4.70 -5.71 -20.47
C ILE A 112 -3.80 -4.49 -20.39
N VAL A 113 -4.29 -3.38 -19.83
CA VAL A 113 -3.49 -2.14 -19.67
C VAL A 113 -2.26 -2.41 -18.80
N ALA A 114 -2.43 -3.08 -17.66
CA ALA A 114 -1.33 -3.45 -16.77
C ALA A 114 -0.28 -4.31 -17.50
N GLY A 115 -0.72 -5.33 -18.25
CA GLY A 115 0.18 -6.16 -19.04
C GLY A 115 0.94 -5.38 -20.12
N ILE A 116 0.27 -4.46 -20.82
CA ILE A 116 0.92 -3.58 -21.81
C ILE A 116 1.96 -2.69 -21.13
N CYS A 117 1.65 -2.09 -19.97
CA CYS A 117 2.59 -1.25 -19.23
C CYS A 117 3.87 -2.02 -18.85
N VAL A 118 3.71 -3.24 -18.31
CA VAL A 118 4.86 -4.10 -17.97
C VAL A 118 5.68 -4.42 -19.21
N LEU A 119 5.04 -4.82 -20.32
CA LEU A 119 5.75 -5.13 -21.57
C LEU A 119 6.50 -3.92 -22.16
N VAL A 120 5.89 -2.73 -22.11
CA VAL A 120 6.54 -1.50 -22.59
C VAL A 120 7.74 -1.16 -21.73
N GLN A 121 7.65 -1.34 -20.41
CA GLN A 121 8.77 -1.11 -19.50
C GLN A 121 9.95 -2.04 -19.80
N GLU A 122 9.69 -3.35 -19.91
CA GLU A 122 10.73 -4.33 -20.27
C GLU A 122 11.33 -4.05 -21.66
N LEU A 123 10.52 -3.57 -22.61
CA LEU A 123 11.00 -3.17 -23.94
C LEU A 123 11.91 -1.93 -23.87
N ILE A 124 11.57 -0.96 -23.02
CA ILE A 124 12.40 0.23 -22.78
C ILE A 124 13.72 -0.17 -22.11
N ASP A 125 13.69 -1.07 -21.14
CA ASP A 125 14.90 -1.56 -20.46
C ASP A 125 15.82 -2.31 -21.44
N LEU A 126 15.24 -3.15 -22.31
CA LEU A 126 15.98 -3.80 -23.40
C LEU A 126 16.58 -2.77 -24.37
N PHE A 127 15.82 -1.72 -24.72
CA PHE A 127 16.31 -0.66 -25.59
C PHE A 127 17.51 0.06 -24.96
N TRP A 128 17.45 0.38 -23.67
CA TRP A 128 18.57 1.00 -22.96
C TRP A 128 19.80 0.10 -22.87
N TYR A 129 19.60 -1.21 -22.69
CA TYR A 129 20.70 -2.17 -22.65
C TYR A 129 21.51 -2.27 -23.96
N ILE A 130 20.87 -1.98 -25.10
CA ILE A 130 21.52 -2.06 -26.42
C ILE A 130 22.27 -0.76 -26.77
N ILE A 131 21.92 0.36 -26.15
CA ILE A 131 22.50 1.68 -26.45
C ILE A 131 23.90 1.79 -25.85
N PRO A 132 24.88 2.40 -26.56
CA PRO A 132 26.19 2.67 -26.00
C PRO A 132 26.13 3.52 -24.72
N ASP A 133 26.94 3.17 -23.72
CA ASP A 133 26.95 3.79 -22.39
C ASP A 133 26.96 5.33 -22.42
N PHE A 134 27.72 5.95 -23.34
CA PHE A 134 27.80 7.41 -23.43
C PHE A 134 26.46 8.08 -23.79
N LEU A 135 25.63 7.42 -24.62
CA LEU A 135 24.29 7.91 -24.96
C LEU A 135 23.31 7.65 -23.82
N TYR A 136 23.42 6.48 -23.16
CA TYR A 136 22.63 6.16 -21.97
C TYR A 136 22.84 7.21 -20.89
N ASP A 137 24.10 7.48 -20.51
CA ASP A 137 24.45 8.46 -19.46
C ASP A 137 23.94 9.85 -19.81
N THR A 138 24.12 10.26 -21.08
CA THR A 138 23.66 11.58 -21.54
C THR A 138 22.14 11.72 -21.40
N VAL A 139 21.37 10.72 -21.84
CA VAL A 139 19.90 10.78 -21.75
C VAL A 139 19.43 10.62 -20.30
N TYR A 140 20.02 9.72 -19.53
CA TYR A 140 19.66 9.50 -18.13
C TYR A 140 19.87 10.76 -17.29
N HIS A 141 21.05 11.41 -17.41
CA HIS A 141 21.31 12.66 -16.71
C HIS A 141 20.40 13.80 -17.16
N THR A 142 20.12 13.91 -18.46
CA THR A 142 19.28 14.99 -18.99
C THR A 142 17.82 14.82 -18.56
N THR A 143 17.29 13.59 -18.60
CA THR A 143 15.92 13.29 -18.16
C THR A 143 15.77 13.47 -16.64
N GLY A 144 16.76 13.05 -15.85
CA GLY A 144 16.81 13.31 -14.40
C GLY A 144 16.86 14.80 -14.05
N LEU A 145 17.64 15.59 -14.79
CA LEU A 145 17.71 17.04 -14.61
C LEU A 145 16.35 17.70 -14.92
N LEU A 146 15.72 17.32 -16.03
CA LEU A 146 14.42 17.84 -16.42
C LEU A 146 13.34 17.49 -15.39
N SER A 147 13.32 16.24 -14.90
CA SER A 147 12.35 15.81 -13.88
C SER A 147 12.56 16.55 -12.56
N ALA A 148 13.82 16.81 -12.17
CA ALA A 148 14.15 17.60 -10.98
C ALA A 148 13.66 19.05 -11.11
N PHE A 149 13.85 19.68 -12.28
CA PHE A 149 13.33 21.03 -12.53
C PHE A 149 11.79 21.08 -12.50
N VAL A 150 11.12 20.10 -13.10
CA VAL A 150 9.65 20.02 -13.06
C VAL A 150 9.16 19.85 -11.62
N THR A 151 9.74 18.90 -10.88
CA THR A 151 9.36 18.60 -9.50
C THR A 151 9.62 19.80 -8.58
N GLY A 152 10.81 20.40 -8.67
CA GLY A 152 11.17 21.60 -7.92
C GLY A 152 10.27 22.80 -8.27
N GLY A 153 9.97 23.00 -9.56
CA GLY A 153 9.08 24.04 -10.03
C GLY A 153 7.65 23.90 -9.50
N VAL A 154 7.11 22.67 -9.50
CA VAL A 154 5.79 22.37 -8.92
C VAL A 154 5.78 22.64 -7.42
N LEU A 155 6.82 22.21 -6.68
CA LEU A 155 6.92 22.48 -5.24
C LEU A 155 6.97 23.97 -4.92
N ILE A 156 7.76 24.75 -5.67
CA ILE A 156 7.84 26.20 -5.51
C ILE A 156 6.48 26.84 -5.84
N ALA A 157 5.84 26.44 -6.94
CA ALA A 157 4.53 26.97 -7.31
C ALA A 157 3.47 26.69 -6.25
N ILE A 158 3.42 25.48 -5.70
CA ILE A 158 2.56 25.12 -4.56
C ILE A 158 2.85 26.01 -3.36
N GLY A 159 4.14 26.21 -3.02
CA GLY A 159 4.56 27.09 -1.92
C GLY A 159 4.08 28.53 -2.09
N ILE A 160 4.23 29.11 -3.28
CA ILE A 160 3.77 30.47 -3.59
C ILE A 160 2.24 30.58 -3.47
N VAL A 161 1.50 29.62 -4.03
CA VAL A 161 0.04 29.60 -3.96
C VAL A 161 -0.45 29.52 -2.51
N MET A 162 0.22 28.74 -1.66
CA MET A 162 -0.10 28.66 -0.22
C MET A 162 0.16 30.00 0.50
N LEU A 163 1.24 30.70 0.18
CA LEU A 163 1.56 32.00 0.78
C LEU A 163 0.56 33.10 0.38
N GLN A 164 0.15 33.14 -0.90
CA GLN A 164 -0.82 34.13 -1.38
C GLN A 164 -2.22 33.92 -0.79
N LYS A 165 -2.66 32.66 -0.66
CA LYS A 165 -3.94 32.35 0.00
C LYS A 165 -3.96 32.78 1.47
N LYS A 166 -2.83 32.72 2.17
CA LYS A 166 -2.72 33.20 3.54
C LYS A 166 -2.93 34.73 3.62
N GLN A 167 -2.28 35.51 2.75
CA GLN A 167 -2.44 36.97 2.74
C GLN A 167 -3.88 37.42 2.41
N HIS A 168 -4.59 36.70 1.54
CA HIS A 168 -6.01 36.99 1.27
C HIS A 168 -6.96 36.52 2.38
N SER A 169 -6.57 35.54 3.22
CA SER A 169 -7.36 35.10 4.37
C SER A 169 -7.14 35.97 5.61
N ASP A 170 -5.96 36.57 5.78
CA ASP A 170 -5.64 37.48 6.89
C ASP A 170 -6.10 38.94 6.64
N SER A 171 -6.60 39.25 5.44
CA SER A 171 -7.09 40.59 5.03
C SER A 171 -8.61 40.72 4.92
N ASN A 172 -9.37 39.67 5.29
CA ASN A 172 -10.83 39.68 5.46
C ASN A 172 -11.18 39.47 6.93
#